data_AF-A0A8J2NPY6-F1
#
_entry.id   AF-A0A8J2NPY6-F1
#
_cell.length_a   1.000
_cell.length_b   1.000
_cell.length_c   1.000
_cell.angle_alpha   90.00
_cell.angle_beta   90.00
_cell.angle_gamma   90.00
#
_symmetry.space_group_name_H-M   'P 1'
#
loop_
_entity.id
_entity.type
_entity.pdbx_description
1 polymer ?
#
loop_
_entity_poly.entity_id
_entity_poly.type
_entity_poly.pdbx_seq_one_letter_code
_entity_poly.pdbx_strand_id
1 'polypeptide(L)'
;MLERLSELRKPFELLRRNEPAMAKFSVSDAEWEFIDEMIKFLKPFEHVTLLLSKSTGPTMSLSAAVYIELFNHLESFTPQKHCSGIVKAATSACSKLNKYYPQTDSPVYVIGLVLDRRCKFYWYRTVGISEDIVKANKKEVISNWKTFYKVAANPNAKVKCGQV
;
A
#
# COMPACT_ATOMS: atom_id res chain seq x y z
N MET A 1 -1.14 -19.04 -1.36
CA MET A 1 -0.74 -20.04 -2.37
C MET A 1 0.76 -20.31 -2.32
N LEU A 2 1.62 -19.28 -2.46
CA LEU A 2 3.08 -19.45 -2.41
C LEU A 2 3.60 -19.92 -1.04
N GLU A 3 3.06 -19.42 0.07
CA GLU A 3 3.41 -19.91 1.41
C GLU A 3 3.14 -21.41 1.54
N ARG A 4 1.96 -21.87 1.08
CA ARG A 4 1.62 -23.30 1.01
C ARG A 4 2.56 -24.10 0.11
N LEU A 5 3.04 -23.51 -1.00
CA LEU A 5 4.04 -24.16 -1.85
C LEU A 5 5.37 -24.35 -1.11
N SER A 6 5.82 -23.36 -0.35
CA SER A 6 7.02 -23.44 0.50
C SER A 6 6.85 -24.50 1.60
N GLU A 7 5.68 -24.59 2.25
CA GLU A 7 5.37 -25.65 3.23
C GLU A 7 5.43 -27.06 2.62
N LEU A 8 5.01 -27.19 1.36
CA LEU A 8 4.99 -28.47 0.64
C LEU A 8 6.35 -28.87 0.04
N ARG A 9 7.41 -28.05 0.18
CA ARG A 9 8.75 -28.35 -0.34
C ARG A 9 9.25 -29.73 0.08
N LYS A 10 9.15 -30.06 1.37
CA LYS A 10 9.61 -31.37 1.91
C LYS A 10 8.78 -32.54 1.36
N PRO A 11 7.43 -32.53 1.44
CA PRO A 11 6.61 -33.55 0.79
C PRO A 11 6.87 -33.71 -0.71
N PHE A 12 7.08 -32.60 -1.43
CA PHE A 12 7.33 -32.62 -2.86
C PHE A 12 8.65 -33.33 -3.20
N GLU A 13 9.74 -33.03 -2.48
CA GLU A 13 11.02 -33.71 -2.68
C GLU A 13 10.94 -35.21 -2.35
N LEU A 14 10.16 -35.60 -1.34
CA LEU A 14 9.94 -37.02 -1.02
C LEU A 14 9.18 -37.73 -2.14
N LEU A 15 8.10 -37.12 -2.65
CA LEU A 15 7.32 -37.68 -3.76
C LEU A 15 8.20 -37.85 -5.01
N ARG A 16 9.03 -36.85 -5.32
CA ARG A 16 9.96 -36.88 -6.46
C ARG A 16 10.98 -38.02 -6.36
N ARG A 17 11.48 -38.31 -5.15
CA ARG A 17 12.42 -39.42 -4.92
C ARG A 17 11.77 -40.79 -5.14
N ASN A 18 10.47 -40.90 -4.86
CA ASN A 18 9.73 -42.17 -4.93
C ASN A 18 9.11 -42.43 -6.31
N GLU A 19 8.81 -41.38 -7.08
CA GLU A 19 8.14 -41.47 -8.38
C GLU A 19 9.04 -41.03 -9.54
N PRO A 20 9.59 -41.97 -10.35
CA PRO A 20 10.49 -41.65 -11.46
C PRO A 20 9.88 -40.70 -12.51
N ALA A 21 8.56 -40.78 -12.71
CA ALA A 21 7.83 -39.91 -13.63
C ALA A 21 7.86 -38.42 -13.22
N MET A 22 8.13 -38.13 -11.95
CA MET A 22 8.20 -36.77 -11.41
C MET A 22 9.62 -36.19 -11.41
N ALA A 23 10.64 -36.96 -11.80
CA ALA A 23 12.03 -36.51 -11.83
C ALA A 23 12.25 -35.25 -12.70
N LYS A 24 11.40 -35.04 -13.72
CA LYS A 24 11.42 -33.88 -14.61
C LYS A 24 10.98 -32.56 -13.97
N PHE A 25 10.35 -32.59 -12.79
CA PHE A 25 9.85 -31.40 -12.09
C PHE A 25 10.77 -30.98 -10.94
N SER A 26 12.08 -31.03 -11.15
CA SER A 26 13.04 -30.57 -10.14
C SER A 26 12.99 -29.06 -10.00
N VAL A 27 12.80 -28.57 -8.78
CA VAL A 27 12.98 -27.17 -8.43
C VAL A 27 14.30 -27.05 -7.70
N SER A 28 15.21 -26.25 -8.23
CA SER A 28 16.53 -25.99 -7.66
C SER A 28 16.42 -25.19 -6.36
N ASP A 29 17.46 -25.24 -5.53
CA ASP A 29 17.49 -24.45 -4.30
C ASP A 29 17.42 -22.94 -4.57
N ALA A 30 18.01 -22.47 -5.67
CA ALA A 30 17.92 -21.08 -6.09
C ALA A 30 16.48 -20.65 -6.47
N GLU A 31 15.70 -21.55 -7.08
CA GLU A 31 14.28 -21.29 -7.38
C GLU A 31 13.44 -21.26 -6.10
N TRP A 32 13.75 -22.11 -5.11
CA TRP A 32 13.12 -22.04 -3.79
C TRP A 32 13.44 -20.74 -3.05
N GLU A 33 14.69 -20.29 -3.09
CA GLU A 33 15.09 -19.00 -2.53
C GLU A 33 14.35 -17.84 -3.19
N PHE A 34 14.17 -17.89 -4.51
CA PHE A 34 13.37 -16.91 -5.25
C PHE A 34 11.90 -16.92 -4.82
N ILE A 35 11.29 -18.10 -4.62
CA ILE A 35 9.93 -18.22 -4.09
C ILE A 35 9.82 -17.59 -2.69
N ASP A 36 10.79 -17.84 -1.81
CA ASP A 36 10.79 -17.26 -0.47
C ASP A 36 10.96 -15.73 -0.51
N GLU A 37 11.75 -15.21 -1.45
CA GLU A 37 11.87 -13.77 -1.71
C GLU A 37 10.55 -13.18 -2.22
N MET A 38 9.86 -13.87 -3.14
CA MET A 38 8.54 -13.47 -3.62
C MET A 38 7.49 -13.42 -2.50
N ILE A 39 7.50 -14.40 -1.58
CA ILE A 39 6.62 -14.40 -0.41
C ILE A 39 6.84 -13.15 0.42
N LYS A 40 8.10 -12.83 0.75
CA LYS A 40 8.46 -11.60 1.50
C LYS A 40 8.03 -10.34 0.76
N PHE A 41 8.20 -10.30 -0.56
CA PHE A 41 7.78 -9.18 -1.40
C PHE A 41 6.25 -8.98 -1.37
N LEU A 42 5.46 -10.04 -1.45
CA LEU A 42 3.99 -9.96 -1.54
C LEU A 42 3.28 -9.81 -0.19
N LYS A 43 3.93 -10.16 0.92
CA LYS A 43 3.29 -10.21 2.24
C LYS A 43 2.67 -8.88 2.70
N PRO A 44 3.33 -7.72 2.52
CA PRO A 44 2.69 -6.44 2.87
C PRO A 44 1.46 -6.14 2.03
N PHE A 45 1.45 -6.52 0.74
CA PHE A 45 0.29 -6.34 -0.13
C PHE A 45 -0.93 -7.13 0.35
N GLU A 46 -0.72 -8.38 0.77
CA GLU A 46 -1.78 -9.18 1.37
C GLU A 46 -2.30 -8.53 2.66
N HIS A 47 -1.39 -8.13 3.55
CA HIS A 47 -1.74 -7.52 4.83
C HIS A 47 -2.62 -6.28 4.65
N VAL A 48 -2.21 -5.34 3.82
CA VAL A 48 -2.96 -4.09 3.60
C VAL A 48 -4.27 -4.35 2.85
N THR A 49 -4.31 -5.31 1.93
CA THR A 49 -5.54 -5.68 1.23
C THR A 49 -6.56 -6.25 2.21
N LEU A 50 -6.14 -7.14 3.11
CA LEU A 50 -7.01 -7.69 4.15
C LEU A 50 -7.45 -6.62 5.15
N LEU A 51 -6.56 -5.71 5.53
CA LEU A 51 -6.88 -4.58 6.42
C LEU A 51 -7.98 -3.69 5.81
N LEU A 52 -7.83 -3.33 4.54
CA LEU A 52 -8.79 -2.48 3.83
C LEU A 52 -10.09 -3.22 3.49
N SER A 53 -10.05 -4.53 3.34
CA SER A 53 -11.23 -5.35 2.98
C SER A 53 -12.06 -5.79 4.19
N LYS A 54 -11.45 -5.94 5.37
CA LYS A 54 -12.12 -6.38 6.61
C LYS A 54 -12.83 -5.24 7.36
N SER A 55 -12.60 -3.99 6.98
CA SER A 55 -13.09 -2.86 7.76
C SER A 55 -14.61 -2.75 7.74
N THR A 56 -15.23 -2.78 8.91
CA THR A 56 -16.65 -2.45 9.11
C THR A 56 -16.92 -0.94 9.10
N GLY A 57 -15.93 -0.12 8.75
CA GLY A 57 -15.98 1.35 8.79
C GLY A 57 -15.13 2.00 7.70
N PRO A 58 -15.08 3.34 7.64
CA PRO A 58 -14.41 4.06 6.56
C PRO A 58 -12.89 3.80 6.57
N THR A 59 -12.37 3.33 5.44
CA THR A 59 -10.94 3.04 5.22
C THR A 59 -10.19 4.16 4.52
N MET A 60 -10.90 5.16 4.00
CA MET A 60 -10.29 6.27 3.26
C MET A 60 -9.21 7.00 4.08
N SER A 61 -9.39 7.08 5.40
CA SER A 61 -8.40 7.68 6.30
C SER A 61 -7.11 6.89 6.42
N LEU A 62 -7.14 5.59 6.14
CA LEU A 62 -5.97 4.71 6.21
C LEU A 62 -5.22 4.64 4.89
N SER A 63 -5.84 5.03 3.77
CA SER A 63 -5.27 4.94 2.43
C SER A 63 -3.89 5.57 2.34
N ALA A 64 -3.72 6.80 2.81
CA ALA A 64 -2.43 7.49 2.79
C ALA A 64 -1.35 6.73 3.57
N ALA A 65 -1.70 6.13 4.72
CA ALA A 65 -0.77 5.33 5.51
C ALA A 65 -0.35 4.05 4.79
N VAL A 66 -1.32 3.35 4.21
CA VAL A 66 -1.08 2.14 3.40
C VAL A 66 -0.16 2.43 2.22
N TYR A 67 -0.40 3.52 1.48
CA TYR A 67 0.45 3.86 0.34
C TYR A 67 1.89 4.15 0.75
N ILE A 68 2.11 4.92 1.82
CA ILE A 68 3.48 5.19 2.29
C ILE A 68 4.18 3.92 2.74
N GLU A 69 3.49 3.04 3.47
CA GLU A 69 4.07 1.76 3.89
C GLU A 69 4.46 0.90 2.68
N LEU A 70 3.60 0.83 1.66
CA LEU A 70 3.89 0.10 0.43
C LEU A 70 5.05 0.73 -0.36
N PHE A 71 5.13 2.06 -0.46
CA PHE A 71 6.26 2.72 -1.13
C PHE A 71 7.58 2.42 -0.42
N ASN A 72 7.62 2.56 0.90
CA ASN A 72 8.81 2.24 1.70
C ASN A 72 9.24 0.77 1.53
N HIS A 73 8.26 -0.15 1.51
CA HIS A 73 8.52 -1.56 1.26
C HIS A 73 9.13 -1.78 -0.13
N LEU A 74 8.54 -1.18 -1.17
CA LEU A 74 9.04 -1.31 -2.55
C LEU A 74 10.43 -0.70 -2.75
N GLU A 75 10.71 0.43 -2.12
CA GLU A 75 12.02 1.11 -2.16
C GLU A 75 13.12 0.30 -1.47
N SER A 76 12.76 -0.61 -0.56
CA SER A 76 13.73 -1.51 0.08
C SER A 76 14.35 -2.55 -0.88
N PHE A 77 13.70 -2.82 -2.03
CA PHE A 77 14.15 -3.80 -3.01
C PHE A 77 15.15 -3.20 -4.01
N THR A 78 16.42 -3.16 -3.63
CA THR A 78 17.50 -2.60 -4.46
C THR A 78 18.28 -3.67 -5.26
N PRO A 79 18.87 -3.30 -6.42
CA PRO A 79 19.68 -4.21 -7.26
C PRO A 79 20.87 -4.86 -6.54
N GLN A 80 21.36 -4.27 -5.46
CA GLN A 80 22.51 -4.78 -4.70
C GLN A 80 22.12 -5.93 -3.76
N LYS A 81 20.85 -6.01 -3.35
CA LYS A 81 20.36 -6.95 -2.33
C LYS A 81 19.41 -8.01 -2.88
N HIS A 82 18.82 -7.76 -4.05
CA HIS A 82 17.71 -8.55 -4.57
C HIS A 82 17.94 -8.93 -6.03
N CYS A 83 17.34 -10.05 -6.45
CA CYS A 83 17.46 -10.51 -7.81
C CYS A 83 16.75 -9.54 -8.80
N SER A 84 17.20 -9.55 -10.06
CA SER A 84 16.68 -8.63 -11.08
C SER A 84 15.17 -8.77 -11.33
N GLY A 85 14.61 -9.97 -11.13
CA GLY A 85 13.18 -10.23 -11.26
C GLY A 85 12.35 -9.48 -10.21
N ILE A 86 12.76 -9.55 -8.93
CA ILE A 86 12.08 -8.86 -7.83
C ILE A 86 12.24 -7.35 -7.94
N VAL A 87 13.41 -6.85 -8.31
CA VAL A 87 13.62 -5.42 -8.51
C VAL A 87 12.74 -4.88 -9.64
N LYS A 88 12.61 -5.61 -10.76
CA LYS A 88 11.68 -5.24 -11.84
C LYS A 88 10.23 -5.24 -11.34
N ALA A 89 9.84 -6.25 -10.58
CA ALA A 89 8.51 -6.31 -9.98
C ALA A 89 8.26 -5.13 -9.03
N ALA A 90 9.25 -4.74 -8.22
CA ALA A 90 9.15 -3.61 -7.32
C ALA A 90 8.95 -2.28 -8.08
N THR A 91 9.73 -2.04 -9.13
CA THR A 91 9.59 -0.86 -9.99
C THR A 91 8.23 -0.82 -10.68
N SER A 92 7.76 -1.96 -11.22
CA SER A 92 6.42 -2.05 -11.83
C SER A 92 5.30 -1.81 -10.81
N ALA A 93 5.42 -2.36 -9.60
CA ALA A 93 4.46 -2.13 -8.53
C ALA A 93 4.44 -0.66 -8.10
N CYS A 94 5.61 -0.02 -7.97
CA CYS A 94 5.71 1.40 -7.62
C CYS A 94 5.05 2.28 -8.69
N SER A 95 5.31 2.01 -9.97
CA SER A 95 4.63 2.68 -11.09
C SER A 95 3.11 2.51 -11.04
N LYS A 96 2.64 1.30 -10.69
CA LYS A 96 1.20 1.03 -10.56
C LYS A 96 0.59 1.79 -9.38
N LEU A 97 1.24 1.82 -8.22
CA LEU A 97 0.75 2.56 -7.05
C LEU A 97 0.71 4.07 -7.30
N ASN A 98 1.73 4.63 -7.96
CA ASN A 98 1.75 6.04 -8.36
C ASN A 98 0.56 6.45 -9.23
N LYS A 99 -0.04 5.52 -9.99
CA LYS A 99 -1.26 5.79 -10.76
C LYS A 99 -2.49 6.01 -9.88
N TYR A 100 -2.58 5.32 -8.74
CA TYR A 100 -3.76 5.39 -7.85
C TYR A 100 -3.57 6.40 -6.70
N TYR A 101 -2.32 6.67 -6.34
CA TYR A 101 -1.94 7.65 -5.35
C TYR A 101 -0.84 8.56 -5.92
N PRO A 102 -1.18 9.48 -6.82
CA PRO A 102 -0.27 10.58 -7.12
C PRO A 102 -0.06 11.34 -5.81
N GLN A 103 1.20 11.45 -5.37
CA GLN A 103 1.58 12.02 -4.07
C GLN A 103 1.03 13.45 -3.82
N THR A 104 0.47 14.11 -4.83
CA THR A 104 0.13 15.54 -4.84
C THR A 104 -1.30 15.91 -5.22
N ASP A 105 -2.12 15.03 -5.82
CA ASP A 105 -3.23 15.54 -6.65
C ASP A 105 -4.64 15.40 -6.03
N SER A 106 -4.80 14.72 -4.89
CA SER A 106 -6.13 14.60 -4.27
C SER A 106 -6.15 14.96 -2.78
N PRO A 107 -6.81 16.08 -2.40
CA PRO A 107 -7.00 16.43 -0.99
C PRO A 107 -7.84 15.40 -0.23
N VAL A 108 -8.53 14.48 -0.93
CA VAL A 108 -9.39 13.46 -0.31
C VAL A 108 -8.62 12.59 0.68
N TYR A 109 -7.39 12.19 0.34
CA TYR A 109 -6.57 11.35 1.20
C TYR A 109 -6.09 12.10 2.44
N VAL A 110 -5.67 13.35 2.26
CA VAL A 110 -5.23 14.24 3.35
C VAL A 110 -6.39 14.56 4.29
N ILE A 111 -7.55 14.94 3.74
CA ILE A 111 -8.77 15.25 4.50
C ILE A 111 -9.23 13.99 5.25
N GLY A 112 -9.30 12.84 4.58
CA GLY A 112 -9.67 11.57 5.21
C GLY A 112 -8.79 11.24 6.42
N LEU A 113 -7.46 11.36 6.27
CA LEU A 113 -6.52 11.06 7.35
C LEU A 113 -6.60 12.08 8.51
N VAL A 114 -6.85 13.35 8.22
CA VAL A 114 -7.04 14.41 9.24
C VAL A 114 -8.34 14.23 10.03
N LEU A 115 -9.40 13.76 9.37
CA LEU A 115 -10.69 13.48 10.01
C LEU A 115 -10.63 12.24 10.92
N ASP A 116 -9.68 11.33 10.70
CA ASP A 116 -9.45 10.21 11.60
C ASP A 116 -8.79 10.69 12.90
N ARG A 117 -9.51 10.49 14.01
CA ARG A 117 -9.09 10.90 15.35
C ARG A 117 -7.76 10.26 15.76
N ARG A 118 -7.41 9.08 15.22
CA ARG A 118 -6.20 8.32 15.57
C ARG A 118 -4.94 8.89 14.92
N CYS A 119 -5.05 9.43 13.72
CA CYS A 119 -3.90 9.82 12.91
C CYS A 119 -3.65 11.33 12.97
N LYS A 120 -4.71 12.14 12.71
CA LYS A 120 -4.64 13.61 12.60
C LYS A 120 -3.36 14.07 11.86
N PHE A 121 -2.86 15.27 12.17
CA PHE A 121 -1.57 15.75 11.67
C PHE A 121 -0.35 15.20 12.43
N TYR A 122 -0.57 14.51 13.56
CA TYR A 122 0.52 13.90 14.32
C TYR A 122 1.21 12.81 13.51
N TRP A 123 0.42 11.99 12.82
CA TRP A 123 0.94 10.91 11.99
C TRP A 123 1.92 11.41 10.91
N TYR A 124 1.62 12.51 10.20
CA TYR A 124 2.52 13.08 9.18
C TYR A 124 3.97 13.30 9.67
N ARG A 125 4.12 13.74 10.93
CA ARG A 125 5.43 13.95 11.55
C ARG A 125 6.17 12.64 11.81
N THR A 126 5.43 11.58 12.12
CA THR A 126 6.01 10.25 12.39
C THR A 126 6.52 9.55 11.14
N VAL A 127 5.99 9.90 9.96
CA VAL A 127 6.40 9.30 8.67
C VAL A 127 7.46 10.12 7.93
N GLY A 128 8.02 11.15 8.58
CA GLY A 128 9.09 11.97 7.98
C GLY A 128 8.63 12.93 6.88
N ILE A 129 7.33 13.21 6.77
CA ILE A 129 6.83 14.20 5.81
C ILE A 129 7.26 15.60 6.28
N SER A 130 7.76 16.42 5.35
CA SER A 130 8.25 17.76 5.67
C SER A 130 7.16 18.67 6.26
N GLU A 131 7.55 19.50 7.23
CA GLU A 131 6.62 20.44 7.88
C GLU A 131 5.97 21.41 6.89
N ASP A 132 6.61 21.70 5.76
CA ASP A 132 6.06 22.58 4.72
C ASP A 132 4.88 21.93 3.99
N ILE A 133 4.97 20.63 3.69
CA ILE A 133 3.85 19.86 3.12
C ILE A 133 2.71 19.77 4.14
N VAL A 134 3.01 19.53 5.42
CA VAL A 134 2.00 19.49 6.48
C VAL A 134 1.26 20.84 6.60
N LYS A 135 1.99 21.96 6.54
CA LYS A 135 1.40 23.31 6.55
C LYS A 135 0.54 23.58 5.32
N ALA A 136 0.99 23.16 4.13
CA ALA A 136 0.23 23.30 2.88
C ALA A 136 -1.09 22.52 2.96
N ASN A 137 -1.01 21.24 3.33
CA ASN A 137 -2.16 20.36 3.55
C ASN A 137 -3.15 20.95 4.56
N LYS A 138 -2.65 21.49 5.68
CA LYS A 138 -3.51 22.14 6.68
C LYS A 138 -4.26 23.36 6.12
N LYS A 139 -3.60 24.20 5.32
CA LYS A 139 -4.25 25.35 4.67
C LYS A 139 -5.34 24.88 3.71
N GLU A 140 -5.06 23.83 2.93
CA GLU A 140 -6.01 23.27 1.97
C GLU A 140 -7.25 22.68 2.65
N VAL A 141 -7.08 21.90 3.72
CA VAL A 141 -8.21 21.35 4.51
C VAL A 141 -9.08 22.48 5.07
N ILE A 142 -8.46 23.52 5.64
CA ILE A 142 -9.20 24.68 6.18
C ILE A 142 -9.94 25.43 5.06
N SER A 143 -9.32 25.58 3.89
CA SER A 143 -9.94 26.22 2.72
C SER A 143 -11.18 25.44 2.28
N ASN A 144 -11.06 24.13 2.09
CA ASN A 144 -12.19 23.25 1.73
C ASN A 144 -13.32 23.32 2.77
N TRP A 145 -13.00 23.29 4.07
CA TRP A 145 -14.01 23.44 5.12
C TRP A 145 -14.73 24.79 5.06
N LYS A 146 -14.00 25.89 4.86
CA LYS A 146 -14.59 27.24 4.73
C LYS A 146 -15.51 27.35 3.52
N THR A 147 -15.10 26.78 2.39
CA THR A 147 -15.85 26.87 1.12
C THR A 147 -17.11 26.02 1.14
N PHE A 148 -17.03 24.77 1.58
CA PHE A 148 -18.14 23.82 1.44
C PHE A 148 -18.99 23.67 2.70
N TYR A 149 -18.40 23.75 3.90
CA TYR A 149 -19.11 23.44 5.15
C TYR A 149 -19.48 24.67 5.97
N LYS A 150 -18.58 25.66 6.09
CA LYS A 150 -18.87 26.88 6.87
C LYS A 150 -20.02 27.69 6.26
N VAL A 151 -20.12 27.71 4.92
CA VAL A 151 -21.22 28.35 4.20
C VAL A 151 -22.53 27.60 4.47
N ALA A 152 -22.54 26.26 4.37
CA ALA A 152 -23.72 25.42 4.61
C ALA A 152 -24.22 25.45 6.07
N ALA A 153 -23.35 25.70 7.05
CA ALA A 153 -23.72 25.86 8.46
C ALA A 153 -24.46 27.18 8.76
N ASN A 154 -24.54 28.10 7.78
CA ASN A 154 -25.32 29.32 7.88
C ASN A 154 -26.71 29.08 7.22
N PRO A 155 -27.83 29.10 7.97
CA PRO A 155 -29.15 28.69 7.47
C PRO A 155 -29.67 29.47 6.25
N ASN A 156 -29.03 30.59 5.89
CA ASN A 156 -29.42 31.44 4.76
C ASN A 156 -28.48 31.35 3.53
N ALA A 157 -27.46 30.49 3.53
CA ALA A 157 -26.49 30.45 2.44
C ALA A 157 -26.79 29.36 1.41
N LYS A 158 -26.96 29.75 0.14
CA LYS A 158 -27.18 28.82 -0.98
C LYS A 158 -25.95 27.93 -1.18
N VAL A 159 -26.12 26.63 -0.95
CA VAL A 159 -25.10 25.61 -1.25
C VAL A 159 -24.94 25.53 -2.78
N LYS A 160 -23.76 25.85 -3.30
CA LYS A 160 -23.41 25.54 -4.70
C LYS A 160 -23.03 24.07 -4.76
N CYS A 161 -24.00 23.19 -4.99
CA CYS A 161 -23.71 21.83 -5.46
C CYS A 161 -23.06 21.94 -6.84
N GLY A 162 -21.79 21.53 -6.95
CA GLY A 162 -21.14 21.34 -8.23
C GLY A 162 -21.81 20.19 -8.96
N GLN A 163 -22.21 20.43 -10.21
CA GLN A 163 -22.60 19.39 -11.15
C GLN A 163 -21.37 18.53 -11.43
N VAL A 164 -21.48 17.23 -11.16
CA VAL A 164 -20.56 16.20 -11.65
C VAL A 164 -20.88 15.95 -13.11
#